data_AF-A0A0E1FGD7-F1
#
_entry.id   AF-A0A0E1FGD7-F1
#
_cell.length_a   1.000
_cell.length_b   1.000
_cell.length_c   1.000
_cell.angle_alpha   90.00
_cell.angle_beta   90.00
_cell.angle_gamma   90.00
#
_symmetry.space_group_name_H-M   'P 1'
#
loop_
_entity.id
_entity.type
_entity.pdbx_description
1 polymer ?
#
loop_
_entity_poly.entity_id
_entity_poly.type
_entity_poly.pdbx_seq_one_letter_code
_entity_poly.pdbx_strand_id
1 'polypeptide(L)'
;MGASIPIIKLIEAMNEQPIAFNKHYVFLGCGINGALMLSQLVYWTSRTKDSEGWIFKTHHEWTQETGLTRREQDTARATLKSLKFISEKKMGVPCRVYYRVERENLYQALIEYSESIDINSMHNSAILNAQNSHTECTNPPDCMHNSAILNAQIRPSNTENTYREYTENTTDIICADSAPKTQKFKAKDFLLKNGVSEQTATEYLDLRNKKKKPVTQRALQLVFKQAQEAKLSNERVFQIIVVRGWESFKAAWNWQETNAELEQLENPVAEQQQTIPEQPATQFKGVAKKFKGMDQ
;
A
#
# COMPACT_ATOMS: atom_id res chain seq x y z
N MET A 1 4.87 -35.51 9.90
CA MET A 1 6.06 -35.05 9.15
C MET A 1 5.78 -34.82 7.66
N GLY A 2 4.62 -34.23 7.28
CA GLY A 2 4.19 -34.16 5.87
C GLY A 2 4.07 -32.76 5.26
N ALA A 3 4.07 -31.70 6.08
CA ALA A 3 3.91 -30.32 5.61
C ALA A 3 5.24 -29.62 5.26
N SER A 4 6.40 -30.18 5.65
CA SER A 4 7.72 -29.61 5.37
C SER A 4 8.18 -29.84 3.93
N ILE A 5 7.86 -30.99 3.34
CA ILE A 5 8.23 -31.33 1.95
C ILE A 5 7.58 -30.38 0.92
N PRO A 6 6.28 -30.01 0.99
CA PRO A 6 5.71 -29.08 0.02
C PRO A 6 6.26 -27.65 0.16
N ILE A 7 6.58 -27.19 1.37
CA ILE A 7 7.15 -25.84 1.55
C ILE A 7 8.62 -25.78 1.09
N ILE A 8 9.39 -26.85 1.28
CA ILE A 8 10.76 -26.94 0.74
C ILE A 8 10.71 -26.93 -0.79
N LYS A 9 9.83 -27.72 -1.41
CA LYS A 9 9.64 -27.71 -2.87
C LYS A 9 9.21 -26.35 -3.42
N LEU A 10 8.37 -25.62 -2.68
CA LEU A 10 7.98 -24.25 -3.05
C LEU A 10 9.19 -23.30 -3.02
N ILE A 11 10.02 -23.38 -1.97
CA ILE A 11 11.23 -22.55 -1.84
C ILE A 11 12.24 -22.90 -2.94
N GLU A 12 12.41 -24.18 -3.25
CA GLU A 12 13.26 -24.64 -4.36
C GLU A 12 12.76 -24.06 -5.69
N ALA A 13 11.46 -24.15 -5.98
CA ALA A 13 10.85 -23.57 -7.18
C ALA A 13 11.01 -22.04 -7.25
N MET A 14 10.95 -21.32 -6.12
CA MET A 14 11.22 -19.88 -6.08
C MET A 14 12.68 -19.54 -6.44
N ASN A 15 13.61 -20.45 -6.19
CA ASN A 15 15.03 -20.27 -6.51
C ASN A 15 15.41 -20.72 -7.93
N GLU A 16 14.50 -21.36 -8.69
CA GLU A 16 14.77 -21.85 -10.05
C GLU A 16 14.92 -20.75 -11.11
N GLN A 17 14.44 -19.52 -10.82
CA GLN A 17 14.52 -18.39 -11.76
C GLN A 17 15.36 -17.23 -11.22
N PRO A 18 16.67 -17.44 -10.95
CA PRO A 18 17.53 -16.38 -10.48
C PRO A 18 17.80 -15.37 -11.60
N ILE A 19 17.81 -14.07 -11.27
CA ILE A 19 18.29 -13.04 -12.19
C ILE A 19 19.81 -12.97 -12.12
N ALA A 20 20.45 -13.05 -13.28
CA ALA A 20 21.86 -12.72 -13.40
C ALA A 20 22.05 -11.21 -13.23
N PHE A 21 22.66 -10.80 -12.11
CA PHE A 21 22.94 -9.40 -11.79
C PHE A 21 24.40 -9.04 -12.11
N ASN A 22 24.61 -8.06 -13.00
CA ASN A 22 25.94 -7.56 -13.29
C ASN A 22 26.27 -6.33 -12.43
N LYS A 23 27.14 -6.53 -11.42
CA LYS A 23 27.59 -5.49 -10.50
C LYS A 23 28.31 -4.32 -11.19
N HIS A 24 28.93 -4.54 -12.36
CA HIS A 24 29.69 -3.49 -13.05
C HIS A 24 28.80 -2.33 -13.48
N TYR A 25 27.52 -2.58 -13.79
CA TYR A 25 26.58 -1.52 -14.15
C TYR A 25 26.29 -0.57 -13.00
N VAL A 26 26.43 -1.01 -11.75
CA VAL A 26 26.29 -0.14 -10.57
C VAL A 26 27.38 0.94 -10.58
N PHE A 27 28.61 0.54 -10.90
CA PHE A 27 29.76 1.45 -10.93
C PHE A 27 29.73 2.41 -12.12
N LEU A 28 28.95 2.11 -13.16
CA LEU A 28 28.65 3.05 -14.25
C LEU A 28 27.60 4.11 -13.86
N GLY A 29 27.14 4.13 -12.61
CA GLY A 29 26.15 5.09 -12.12
C GLY A 29 24.69 4.67 -12.34
N CYS A 30 24.42 3.42 -12.75
CA CYS A 30 23.03 2.95 -12.91
C CYS A 30 22.28 2.81 -11.57
N GLY A 31 23.01 2.75 -10.45
CA GLY A 31 22.47 2.33 -9.16
C GLY A 31 22.05 0.85 -9.17
N ILE A 32 21.59 0.34 -8.03
CA ILE A 32 21.22 -1.09 -7.90
C ILE A 32 20.03 -1.43 -8.80
N ASN A 33 18.98 -0.60 -8.75
CA ASN A 33 17.74 -0.85 -9.50
C ASN A 33 17.94 -0.71 -11.01
N GLY A 34 18.71 0.29 -11.45
CA GLY A 34 19.07 0.45 -12.87
C GLY A 34 19.96 -0.69 -13.36
N ALA A 35 20.95 -1.10 -12.57
CA ALA A 35 21.81 -2.24 -12.90
C ALA A 35 21.02 -3.56 -13.03
N LEU A 36 20.05 -3.79 -12.13
CA LEU A 36 19.20 -4.97 -12.17
C LEU A 36 18.31 -4.97 -13.43
N MET A 37 17.62 -3.86 -13.69
CA MET A 37 16.77 -3.72 -14.87
C MET A 37 17.57 -3.82 -16.17
N LEU A 38 18.76 -3.21 -16.23
CA LEU A 38 19.65 -3.28 -17.38
C LEU A 38 20.18 -4.71 -17.62
N SER A 39 20.56 -5.42 -16.57
CA SER A 39 21.00 -6.82 -16.67
C SER A 39 19.91 -7.70 -17.30
N GLN A 40 18.66 -7.49 -16.87
CA GLN A 40 17.51 -8.21 -17.41
C GLN A 40 17.21 -7.80 -18.86
N LEU A 41 17.33 -6.52 -19.21
CA LEU A 41 17.19 -6.07 -20.61
C LEU A 41 18.24 -6.70 -21.53
N VAL A 42 19.51 -6.73 -21.11
CA VAL A 42 20.61 -7.35 -21.87
C VAL A 42 20.35 -8.85 -22.09
N TYR A 43 19.86 -9.55 -21.07
CA TYR A 43 19.44 -10.95 -21.19
C TYR A 43 18.38 -11.13 -22.28
N TRP A 44 17.34 -10.29 -22.27
CA TRP A 44 16.26 -10.34 -23.26
C TRP A 44 16.70 -9.90 -24.66
N THR A 45 17.69 -9.02 -24.80
CA THR A 45 18.22 -8.59 -26.11
C THR A 45 18.76 -9.77 -26.93
N SER A 46 19.37 -10.75 -26.27
CA SER A 46 19.86 -11.97 -26.96
C SER A 46 18.75 -12.96 -27.34
N ARG A 47 17.53 -12.77 -26.81
CA ARG A 47 16.41 -13.73 -26.90
C ARG A 47 15.18 -13.17 -27.62
N THR A 48 15.21 -11.89 -27.99
CA THR A 48 14.15 -11.30 -28.81
C THR A 48 14.28 -11.77 -30.26
N LYS A 49 13.14 -11.94 -30.92
CA LYS A 49 13.07 -12.27 -32.36
C LYS A 49 13.13 -11.02 -33.24
N ASP A 50 13.07 -9.84 -32.63
CA ASP A 50 13.09 -8.57 -33.34
C ASP A 50 14.51 -8.24 -33.81
N SER A 51 14.68 -7.95 -35.10
CA SER A 51 15.99 -7.65 -35.69
C SER A 51 16.60 -6.36 -35.12
N GLU A 52 15.74 -5.43 -34.71
CA GLU A 52 16.10 -4.13 -34.13
C GLU A 52 16.31 -4.21 -32.61
N GLY A 53 16.12 -5.38 -32.00
CA GLY A 53 16.35 -5.61 -30.58
C GLY A 53 15.32 -4.99 -29.64
N TRP A 54 14.13 -4.61 -30.13
CA TRP A 54 13.07 -4.09 -29.26
C TRP A 54 12.42 -5.22 -28.44
N ILE A 55 12.20 -4.91 -27.17
CA ILE A 55 11.62 -5.82 -26.18
C ILE A 55 10.38 -5.15 -25.60
N PHE A 56 9.25 -5.81 -25.68
CA PHE A 56 8.04 -5.40 -24.99
C PHE A 56 7.96 -6.07 -23.63
N LYS A 57 7.73 -5.27 -22.59
CA LYS A 57 7.43 -5.74 -21.23
C LYS A 57 6.47 -4.78 -20.56
N THR A 58 5.48 -5.32 -19.87
CA THR A 58 4.58 -4.58 -19.00
C THR A 58 5.22 -4.28 -17.65
N HIS A 59 4.67 -3.29 -16.94
CA HIS A 59 5.05 -3.01 -15.54
C HIS A 59 4.92 -4.24 -14.63
N HIS A 60 3.88 -5.04 -14.85
CA HIS A 60 3.63 -6.24 -14.05
C HIS A 60 4.70 -7.30 -14.31
N GLU A 61 5.02 -7.59 -15.57
CA GLU A 61 6.11 -8.52 -15.93
C GLU A 61 7.46 -8.06 -15.36
N TRP A 62 7.76 -6.75 -15.45
CA TRP A 62 8.96 -6.20 -14.81
C TRP A 62 8.98 -6.44 -13.30
N THR A 63 7.83 -6.29 -12.63
CA THR A 63 7.71 -6.55 -11.19
C THR A 63 7.90 -8.04 -10.87
N GLN A 64 7.32 -8.93 -11.68
CA GLN A 64 7.45 -10.38 -11.49
C GLN A 64 8.89 -10.84 -11.69
N GLU A 65 9.58 -10.29 -12.68
CA GLU A 65 10.97 -10.64 -12.94
C GLU A 65 11.88 -10.05 -11.86
N THR A 66 11.86 -8.73 -11.65
CA THR A 66 12.89 -8.02 -10.88
C THR A 66 12.54 -7.76 -9.41
N GLY A 67 11.27 -7.93 -9.02
CA GLY A 67 10.77 -7.50 -7.71
C GLY A 67 10.67 -5.98 -7.53
N LEU A 68 11.08 -5.17 -8.52
CA LEU A 68 11.05 -3.71 -8.42
C LEU A 68 9.62 -3.18 -8.43
N THR A 69 9.33 -2.25 -7.52
CA THR A 69 8.07 -1.51 -7.52
C THR A 69 7.98 -0.59 -8.74
N ARG A 70 6.76 -0.11 -9.05
CA ARG A 70 6.54 0.82 -10.17
C ARG A 70 7.44 2.06 -10.12
N ARG A 71 7.60 2.64 -8.93
CA ARG A 71 8.42 3.83 -8.74
C ARG A 71 9.89 3.53 -8.98
N GLU A 72 10.38 2.42 -8.47
CA GLU A 72 11.76 1.99 -8.67
C GLU A 72 12.05 1.68 -10.13
N GLN A 73 11.10 1.07 -10.85
CA GLN A 73 11.18 0.89 -12.30
C GLN A 73 11.23 2.23 -13.03
N ASP A 74 10.37 3.19 -12.69
CA ASP A 74 10.35 4.50 -13.34
C ASP A 74 11.66 5.29 -13.07
N THR A 75 12.21 5.21 -11.85
CA THR A 75 13.53 5.78 -11.52
C THR A 75 14.65 5.08 -12.28
N ALA A 76 14.68 3.74 -12.28
CA ALA A 76 15.67 2.95 -13.02
C ALA A 76 15.66 3.30 -14.52
N ARG A 77 14.46 3.39 -15.11
CA ARG A 77 14.27 3.81 -16.51
C ARG A 77 14.80 5.22 -16.76
N ALA A 78 14.49 6.17 -15.88
CA ALA A 78 14.97 7.54 -16.00
C ALA A 78 16.51 7.60 -15.97
N THR A 79 17.14 6.88 -15.04
CA THR A 79 18.60 6.79 -14.91
C THR A 79 19.24 6.13 -16.14
N LEU A 80 18.72 5.00 -16.61
CA LEU A 80 19.26 4.32 -17.79
C LEU A 80 19.12 5.15 -19.06
N LYS A 81 18.05 5.95 -19.18
CA LYS A 81 17.87 6.90 -20.28
C LYS A 81 18.82 8.09 -20.18
N SER A 82 19.05 8.64 -18.99
CA SER A 82 20.01 9.75 -18.82
C SER A 82 21.44 9.32 -19.15
N LEU A 83 21.78 8.07 -18.83
CA LEU A 83 23.06 7.44 -19.20
C LEU A 83 23.12 6.99 -20.67
N LYS A 84 22.01 7.11 -21.43
CA LYS A 84 21.88 6.66 -22.83
C LYS A 84 22.16 5.17 -23.04
N PHE A 85 21.96 4.34 -22.02
CA PHE A 85 22.11 2.88 -22.13
C PHE A 85 20.86 2.20 -22.67
N ILE A 86 19.70 2.85 -22.60
CA ILE A 86 18.45 2.34 -23.16
C ILE A 86 17.68 3.41 -23.94
N SER A 87 16.93 2.94 -24.93
CA SER A 87 15.89 3.69 -25.64
C SER A 87 14.52 3.12 -25.34
N GLU A 88 13.50 3.99 -25.33
CA GLU A 88 12.11 3.59 -25.12
C GLU A 88 11.22 4.20 -26.19
N LYS A 89 10.28 3.41 -26.71
CA LYS A 89 9.23 3.90 -27.60
C LYS A 89 7.86 3.40 -27.16
N LYS A 90 6.84 4.24 -27.38
CA LYS A 90 5.44 3.92 -27.13
C LYS A 90 4.75 3.65 -28.46
N MET A 91 4.14 2.48 -28.63
CA MET A 91 3.47 2.10 -29.89
C MET A 91 2.16 1.35 -29.63
N GLY A 92 1.23 1.49 -30.59
CA GLY A 92 -0.03 0.74 -30.65
C GLY A 92 -1.14 1.28 -29.76
N VAL A 93 -2.31 0.63 -29.87
CA VAL A 93 -3.48 0.84 -29.02
C VAL A 93 -3.95 -0.56 -28.55
N PRO A 94 -4.01 -0.84 -27.23
CA PRO A 94 -3.57 0.02 -26.13
C PRO A 94 -2.05 0.29 -26.18
N CYS A 95 -1.63 1.45 -25.66
CA CYS A 95 -0.25 1.91 -25.73
C CYS A 95 0.71 0.98 -24.99
N ARG A 96 1.67 0.41 -25.72
CA ARG A 96 2.72 -0.49 -25.20
C ARG A 96 4.08 0.19 -25.19
N VAL A 97 4.87 -0.06 -24.15
CA VAL A 97 6.24 0.45 -24.04
C VAL A 97 7.21 -0.63 -24.51
N TYR A 98 8.04 -0.28 -25.48
CA TYR A 98 9.12 -1.10 -25.98
C TYR A 98 10.45 -0.51 -25.53
N TYR A 99 11.37 -1.37 -25.17
CA TYR A 99 12.71 -1.06 -24.68
C TYR A 99 13.75 -1.60 -25.65
N ARG A 100 14.86 -0.87 -25.82
CA ARG A 100 16.03 -1.33 -26.56
C ARG A 100 17.28 -0.96 -25.79
N VAL A 101 18.24 -1.87 -25.71
CA VAL A 101 19.56 -1.59 -25.14
C VAL A 101 20.44 -0.96 -26.22
N GLU A 102 21.01 0.20 -25.91
CA GLU A 102 22.01 0.86 -26.77
C GLU A 102 23.38 0.25 -26.45
N ARG A 103 23.71 -0.87 -27.12
CA ARG A 103 24.86 -1.72 -26.79
C ARG A 103 26.19 -0.99 -26.96
N GLU A 104 26.29 -0.15 -27.99
CA GLU A 104 27.48 0.62 -28.33
C GLU A 104 27.84 1.57 -27.17
N ASN A 105 26.86 2.32 -26.65
CA ASN A 105 27.05 3.22 -25.51
C ASN A 105 27.42 2.44 -24.24
N LEU A 106 26.75 1.30 -24.01
CA LEU A 106 27.02 0.47 -22.84
C LEU A 106 28.44 -0.13 -22.88
N TYR A 107 28.86 -0.67 -24.02
CA TYR A 107 30.19 -1.27 -24.17
C TYR A 107 31.29 -0.23 -24.09
N GLN A 108 31.09 0.95 -24.69
CA GLN A 108 32.01 2.06 -24.57
C GLN A 108 32.21 2.47 -23.09
N ALA A 109 31.12 2.62 -22.33
CA ALA A 109 31.18 2.94 -20.91
C ALA A 109 31.87 1.85 -20.07
N LEU A 110 31.69 0.57 -20.43
CA LEU A 110 32.38 -0.55 -19.77
C LEU A 110 33.88 -0.58 -20.08
N ILE A 111 34.28 -0.27 -21.31
CA ILE A 111 35.69 -0.19 -21.72
C ILE A 111 36.36 0.95 -20.94
N GLU A 112 35.78 2.15 -20.97
CA GLU A 112 36.26 3.32 -20.21
C GLU A 112 36.36 3.00 -18.72
N TYR A 113 35.34 2.35 -18.17
CA TYR A 113 35.38 1.90 -16.78
C TYR A 113 36.51 0.91 -16.53
N SER A 114 36.73 -0.08 -17.41
CA SER A 114 37.81 -1.06 -17.27
C SER A 114 39.21 -0.44 -17.34
N GLU A 115 39.39 0.60 -18.16
CA GLU A 115 40.64 1.37 -18.26
C GLU A 115 40.87 2.24 -17.02
N SER A 116 39.79 2.71 -16.39
CA SER A 116 39.86 3.49 -15.14
C SER A 116 40.12 2.64 -13.88
N ILE A 117 39.93 1.32 -13.96
CA ILE A 117 40.24 0.37 -12.89
C ILE A 117 41.76 0.15 -12.89
N ASP A 118 42.52 1.13 -12.39
CA ASP A 118 43.91 0.90 -12.02
C ASP A 118 43.95 -0.18 -10.92
N ILE A 119 44.73 -1.24 -11.15
CA ILE A 119 44.74 -2.51 -10.39
C ILE A 119 45.01 -2.33 -8.87
N ASN A 120 45.49 -1.16 -8.44
CA ASN A 120 45.85 -0.86 -7.04
C ASN A 120 44.78 -0.13 -6.22
N SER A 121 43.62 0.21 -6.79
CA SER A 121 42.56 0.98 -6.09
C SER A 121 41.32 0.13 -5.73
N MET A 122 41.50 -1.12 -5.30
CA MET A 122 40.39 -1.94 -4.78
C MET A 122 40.14 -1.78 -3.26
N HIS A 123 40.57 -0.67 -2.65
CA HIS A 123 40.29 -0.38 -1.24
C HIS A 123 39.43 0.86 -0.96
N ASN A 124 39.04 1.64 -1.96
CA ASN A 124 38.29 2.89 -1.74
C ASN A 124 36.90 2.95 -2.39
N SER A 125 36.31 1.83 -2.79
CA SER A 125 34.97 1.80 -3.41
C SER A 125 33.80 1.89 -2.42
N ALA A 126 34.03 2.41 -1.21
CA ALA A 126 32.97 2.74 -0.26
C ALA A 126 32.40 4.17 -0.46
N ILE A 127 32.98 4.97 -1.36
CA ILE A 127 32.43 6.29 -1.71
C ILE A 127 31.59 6.15 -2.96
N LEU A 128 30.34 5.72 -2.76
CA LEU A 128 29.28 5.86 -3.77
C LEU A 128 29.10 7.36 -4.05
N ASN A 129 29.65 7.86 -5.15
CA ASN A 129 29.24 9.13 -5.74
C ASN A 129 27.86 8.96 -6.41
N ALA A 130 26.87 8.52 -5.64
CA ALA A 130 25.48 8.76 -5.98
C ALA A 130 25.30 10.27 -5.83
N GLN A 131 25.13 10.98 -6.95
CA GLN A 131 24.73 12.38 -6.91
C GLN A 131 23.45 12.46 -6.10
N ASN A 132 23.57 12.93 -4.86
CA ASN A 132 22.44 13.20 -3.99
C ASN A 132 21.68 14.33 -4.66
N SER A 133 20.63 14.00 -5.40
CA SER A 133 19.69 15.01 -5.89
C SER A 133 19.15 15.70 -4.65
N HIS A 134 19.59 16.93 -4.43
CA HIS A 134 19.22 17.75 -3.29
C HIS A 134 17.70 17.94 -3.30
N THR A 135 16.97 17.04 -2.65
CA THR A 135 15.59 17.32 -2.26
C THR A 135 15.69 18.33 -1.14
N GLU A 136 15.38 19.59 -1.44
CA GLU A 136 15.22 20.64 -0.44
C GLU A 136 14.20 20.16 0.61
N CYS A 137 14.71 19.65 1.72
CA CYS A 137 13.94 19.43 2.92
C CYS A 137 13.65 20.81 3.53
N THR A 138 12.37 21.17 3.60
CA THR A 138 11.93 22.28 4.44
C THR A 138 12.36 22.02 5.89
N ASN A 139 13.01 23.00 6.51
CA ASN A 139 13.57 22.93 7.86
C ASN A 139 12.57 22.31 8.87
N PRO A 140 13.00 21.36 9.72
CA PRO A 140 12.15 20.83 10.78
C PRO A 140 11.90 21.90 11.85
N PRO A 141 10.68 21.99 12.42
CA PRO A 141 10.44 22.85 13.56
C PRO A 141 11.16 22.28 14.78
N ASP A 142 11.78 23.20 15.52
CA ASP A 142 12.47 22.97 16.77
C ASP A 142 11.49 22.54 17.86
N CYS A 143 11.62 21.31 18.36
CA CYS A 143 11.06 20.96 19.66
C CYS A 143 11.97 19.96 20.38
N MET A 144 12.80 20.50 21.26
CA MET A 144 13.41 19.77 22.36
C MET A 144 12.32 19.16 23.26
N HIS A 145 12.31 17.83 23.42
CA HIS A 145 12.23 17.25 24.77
C HIS A 145 12.91 15.88 24.87
N ASN A 146 13.66 15.74 25.96
CA ASN A 146 14.53 14.63 26.30
C ASN A 146 13.73 13.37 26.66
N SER A 147 14.08 12.24 26.06
CA SER A 147 14.67 11.09 26.77
C SER A 147 14.81 9.90 25.83
N ALA A 148 16.01 9.35 25.82
CA ALA A 148 16.39 8.19 25.06
C ALA A 148 15.74 6.92 25.63
N ILE A 149 15.04 6.18 24.77
CA ILE A 149 15.04 4.71 24.81
C ILE A 149 15.18 4.22 23.36
N LEU A 150 16.29 3.54 23.13
CA LEU A 150 16.67 2.90 21.88
C LEU A 150 15.72 1.71 21.62
N ASN A 151 14.87 1.81 20.61
CA ASN A 151 14.21 0.65 20.00
C ASN A 151 14.18 0.86 18.49
N ALA A 152 14.97 0.05 17.79
CA ALA A 152 14.98 -0.01 16.33
C ALA A 152 13.62 -0.51 15.82
N GLN A 153 12.74 0.42 15.46
CA GLN A 153 11.55 0.13 14.67
C GLN A 153 11.69 0.82 13.31
N ILE A 154 11.89 -0.03 12.30
CA ILE A 154 11.80 0.30 10.88
C ILE A 154 10.52 1.09 10.65
N ARG A 155 10.64 2.37 10.28
CA ARG A 155 9.51 3.17 9.82
C ARG A 155 9.08 2.68 8.43
N PRO A 156 7.83 2.25 8.21
CA PRO A 156 7.31 2.12 6.87
C PRO A 156 7.08 3.52 6.29
N SER A 157 7.88 3.89 5.28
CA SER A 157 7.60 5.05 4.44
C SER A 157 6.43 4.69 3.50
N ASN A 158 5.23 5.07 3.89
CA ASN A 158 4.04 4.90 3.06
C ASN A 158 4.07 5.92 1.91
N THR A 159 4.54 5.50 0.74
CA THR A 159 4.30 6.24 -0.50
C THR A 159 3.14 5.60 -1.27
N GLU A 160 2.03 6.34 -1.33
CA GLU A 160 0.78 5.90 -1.92
C GLU A 160 0.95 5.53 -3.40
N ASN A 161 0.72 4.27 -3.75
CA ASN A 161 0.56 3.83 -5.13
C ASN A 161 -0.92 3.90 -5.50
N THR A 162 -1.33 4.99 -6.14
CA THR A 162 -2.64 5.13 -6.78
C THR A 162 -2.74 4.13 -7.95
N TYR A 163 -3.40 3.01 -7.71
CA TYR A 163 -3.80 2.05 -8.73
C TYR A 163 -4.97 2.67 -9.53
N ARG A 164 -4.80 2.86 -10.84
CA ARG A 164 -5.91 3.19 -11.75
C ARG A 164 -6.23 1.93 -12.53
N GLU A 165 -7.33 1.27 -12.19
CA GLU A 165 -7.95 0.26 -13.03
C GLU A 165 -8.54 0.95 -14.28
N TYR A 166 -8.04 0.61 -15.45
CA TYR A 166 -8.70 0.92 -16.71
C TYR A 166 -9.63 -0.25 -17.02
N THR A 167 -10.93 -0.07 -16.81
CA THR A 167 -11.94 -0.94 -17.42
C THR A 167 -12.20 -0.39 -18.81
N GLU A 168 -11.70 -1.07 -19.85
CA GLU A 168 -12.09 -0.84 -21.24
C GLU A 168 -13.59 -1.17 -21.37
N ASN A 169 -14.44 -0.18 -21.60
CA ASN A 169 -15.74 -0.42 -22.20
C ASN A 169 -15.76 0.18 -23.62
N THR A 170 -15.65 -0.72 -24.59
CA THR A 170 -16.02 -0.47 -25.97
C THR A 170 -17.52 -0.25 -26.05
N THR A 171 -17.93 0.93 -26.49
CA THR A 171 -19.13 1.11 -27.30
C THR A 171 -18.87 2.26 -28.27
N ASP A 172 -18.63 1.92 -29.53
CA ASP A 172 -18.65 2.82 -30.67
C ASP A 172 -20.07 3.27 -30.96
N ILE A 173 -20.33 4.58 -31.10
CA ILE A 173 -21.35 5.14 -32.00
C ILE A 173 -20.83 6.47 -32.57
N ILE A 174 -20.87 6.57 -33.89
CA ILE A 174 -20.48 7.70 -34.74
C ILE A 174 -21.64 8.72 -34.84
N CYS A 175 -21.28 9.97 -35.18
CA CYS A 175 -22.07 11.09 -35.73
C CYS A 175 -22.46 12.25 -34.79
N ALA A 176 -22.26 13.45 -35.35
CA ALA A 176 -22.35 14.77 -34.77
C ALA A 176 -23.75 15.09 -34.18
N ASP A 177 -23.78 15.61 -32.96
CA ASP A 177 -24.38 16.91 -32.60
C ASP A 177 -24.37 17.11 -31.08
N SER A 178 -23.92 18.30 -30.64
CA SER A 178 -23.99 18.84 -29.26
C SER A 178 -23.50 17.94 -28.11
N ALA A 179 -22.24 18.12 -27.69
CA ALA A 179 -21.69 17.45 -26.50
C ALA A 179 -22.46 17.82 -25.21
N PRO A 180 -23.03 16.85 -24.47
CA PRO A 180 -23.53 17.08 -23.12
C PRO A 180 -22.34 17.11 -22.15
N LYS A 181 -22.23 18.20 -21.38
CA LYS A 181 -21.20 18.39 -20.35
C LYS A 181 -21.25 17.21 -19.36
N THR A 182 -20.19 16.40 -19.31
CA THR A 182 -20.03 15.33 -18.31
C THR A 182 -20.06 15.93 -16.90
N GLN A 183 -21.09 15.63 -16.12
CA GLN A 183 -21.20 16.06 -14.72
C GLN A 183 -20.12 15.38 -13.87
N LYS A 184 -19.29 16.16 -13.18
CA LYS A 184 -18.33 15.65 -12.21
C LYS A 184 -19.07 14.90 -11.10
N PHE A 185 -18.62 13.68 -10.77
CA PHE A 185 -19.20 12.86 -9.70
C PHE A 185 -19.14 13.61 -8.36
N LYS A 186 -20.30 13.82 -7.74
CA LYS A 186 -20.42 14.44 -6.42
C LYS A 186 -20.65 13.36 -5.37
N ALA A 187 -19.60 13.07 -4.59
CA ALA A 187 -19.62 11.99 -3.60
C ALA A 187 -20.65 12.22 -2.48
N LYS A 188 -20.82 13.48 -2.03
CA LYS A 188 -21.82 13.85 -1.01
C LYS A 188 -23.24 13.50 -1.47
N ASP A 189 -23.64 13.97 -2.65
CA ASP A 189 -24.97 13.71 -3.22
C ASP A 189 -25.23 12.21 -3.41
N PHE A 190 -24.19 11.45 -3.76
CA PHE A 190 -24.30 9.99 -3.92
C PHE A 190 -24.52 9.27 -2.58
N LEU A 191 -23.90 9.73 -1.49
CA LEU A 191 -24.10 9.17 -0.15
C LEU A 191 -25.52 9.46 0.38
N LEU A 192 -26.00 10.70 0.25
CA LEU A 192 -27.36 11.07 0.65
C LEU A 192 -28.42 10.25 -0.10
N LYS A 193 -28.25 10.07 -1.41
CA LYS A 193 -29.17 9.25 -2.22
C LYS A 193 -29.26 7.79 -1.75
N ASN A 194 -28.21 7.27 -1.10
CA ASN A 194 -28.14 5.89 -0.61
C ASN A 194 -28.44 5.79 0.90
N GLY A 195 -29.05 6.82 1.50
CA GLY A 195 -29.55 6.78 2.88
C GLY A 195 -28.49 7.02 3.95
N VAL A 196 -27.41 7.74 3.60
CA VAL A 196 -26.42 8.25 4.57
C VAL A 196 -26.75 9.69 4.92
N SER A 197 -26.70 10.05 6.20
CA SER A 197 -26.97 11.39 6.70
C SER A 197 -25.94 12.41 6.20
N GLU A 198 -26.33 13.69 6.17
CA GLU A 198 -25.44 14.76 5.75
C GLU A 198 -24.21 14.91 6.68
N GLN A 199 -24.41 14.68 7.98
CA GLN A 199 -23.37 14.75 9.00
C GLN A 199 -22.32 13.65 8.77
N THR A 200 -22.76 12.39 8.74
CA THR A 200 -21.87 11.24 8.53
C THR A 200 -21.20 11.28 7.16
N ALA A 201 -21.88 11.76 6.11
CA ALA A 201 -21.28 11.95 4.80
C ALA A 201 -20.14 13.00 4.83
N THR A 202 -20.31 14.09 5.58
CA THR A 202 -19.29 15.13 5.71
C THR A 202 -18.09 14.63 6.49
N GLU A 203 -18.31 13.98 7.63
CA GLU A 203 -17.25 13.37 8.45
C GLU A 203 -16.44 12.32 7.68
N TYR A 204 -17.12 11.50 6.88
CA TYR A 204 -16.45 10.51 6.02
C TYR A 204 -15.62 11.16 4.91
N LEU A 205 -16.10 12.26 4.32
CA LEU A 205 -15.32 13.01 3.33
C LEU A 205 -14.10 13.67 3.97
N ASP A 206 -14.23 14.21 5.18
CA ASP A 206 -13.11 14.78 5.93
C ASP A 206 -12.08 13.71 6.31
N LEU A 207 -12.52 12.53 6.74
CA LEU A 207 -11.68 11.37 6.97
C LEU A 207 -10.89 10.98 5.71
N ARG A 208 -11.58 10.95 4.56
CA ARG A 208 -11.00 10.62 3.25
C ARG A 208 -10.00 11.67 2.77
N ASN A 209 -10.31 12.94 2.95
CA ASN A 209 -9.43 14.06 2.64
C ASN A 209 -8.18 14.05 3.51
N LYS A 210 -8.32 13.82 4.83
CA LYS A 210 -7.20 13.70 5.77
C LYS A 210 -6.26 12.56 5.39
N LYS A 211 -6.81 11.46 4.87
CA LYS A 211 -6.05 10.31 4.36
C LYS A 211 -5.57 10.44 2.91
N LYS A 212 -5.87 11.55 2.22
CA LYS A 212 -5.50 11.81 0.81
C LYS A 212 -5.98 10.74 -0.18
N LYS A 213 -7.10 10.05 0.12
CA LYS A 213 -7.71 9.06 -0.75
C LYS A 213 -8.95 9.62 -1.45
N PRO A 214 -8.97 9.79 -2.78
CA PRO A 214 -10.15 10.30 -3.46
C PRO A 214 -11.31 9.30 -3.37
N VAL A 215 -12.51 9.81 -3.08
CA VAL A 215 -13.74 8.99 -3.02
C VAL A 215 -14.24 8.71 -4.42
N THR A 216 -14.20 7.44 -4.83
CA THR A 216 -14.71 6.97 -6.12
C THR A 216 -16.07 6.29 -5.96
N GLN A 217 -16.91 6.32 -7.00
CA GLN A 217 -18.22 5.66 -7.00
C GLN A 217 -18.11 4.15 -6.70
N ARG A 218 -17.12 3.47 -7.29
CA ARG A 218 -16.89 2.03 -7.09
C ARG A 218 -16.56 1.69 -5.62
N ALA A 219 -15.77 2.53 -4.95
CA ALA A 219 -15.44 2.32 -3.55
C ALA A 219 -16.69 2.40 -2.65
N LEU A 220 -17.60 3.35 -2.93
CA LEU A 220 -18.87 3.47 -2.20
C LEU A 220 -19.81 2.28 -2.49
N GLN A 221 -19.90 1.86 -3.75
CA GLN A 221 -20.69 0.68 -4.13
C GLN A 221 -20.21 -0.60 -3.43
N LEU A 222 -18.90 -0.77 -3.27
CA LEU A 222 -18.34 -1.91 -2.53
C LEU A 222 -18.73 -1.86 -1.05
N VAL A 223 -18.67 -0.69 -0.42
CA VAL A 223 -19.10 -0.51 0.97
C VAL A 223 -20.59 -0.83 1.13
N PHE A 224 -21.45 -0.36 0.21
CA PHE A 224 -22.88 -0.68 0.24
C PHE A 224 -23.14 -2.19 0.06
N LYS A 225 -22.41 -2.86 -0.82
CA LYS A 225 -22.50 -4.33 -0.96
C LYS A 225 -22.13 -5.04 0.35
N GLN A 226 -21.05 -4.61 1.00
CA GLN A 226 -20.61 -5.18 2.27
C GLN A 226 -21.57 -4.85 3.42
N ALA A 227 -22.24 -3.70 3.39
CA ALA A 227 -23.30 -3.36 4.34
C ALA A 227 -24.49 -4.33 4.23
N GLN A 228 -24.90 -4.66 2.99
CA GLN A 228 -25.95 -5.65 2.74
C GLN A 228 -25.55 -7.04 3.24
N GLU A 229 -24.31 -7.47 3.01
CA GLU A 229 -23.79 -8.75 3.51
C GLU A 229 -23.75 -8.78 5.05
N ALA A 230 -23.41 -7.67 5.69
CA ALA A 230 -23.42 -7.50 7.16
C ALA A 230 -24.81 -7.30 7.77
N LYS A 231 -25.86 -7.17 6.94
CA LYS A 231 -27.24 -6.84 7.35
C LYS A 231 -27.35 -5.55 8.18
N LEU A 232 -26.50 -4.57 7.89
CA LEU A 232 -26.52 -3.25 8.52
C LEU A 232 -27.08 -2.19 7.57
N SER A 233 -27.60 -1.10 8.13
CA SER A 233 -27.94 0.08 7.34
C SER A 233 -26.68 0.77 6.81
N ASN A 234 -26.79 1.42 5.65
CA ASN A 234 -25.68 2.18 5.08
C ASN A 234 -25.21 3.25 6.07
N GLU A 235 -26.11 3.97 6.72
CA GLU A 235 -25.79 4.96 7.76
C GLU A 235 -24.89 4.38 8.84
N ARG A 236 -25.30 3.26 9.45
CA ARG A 236 -24.55 2.64 10.54
C ARG A 236 -23.15 2.22 10.12
N VAL A 237 -23.01 1.68 8.91
CA VAL A 237 -21.71 1.29 8.36
C VAL A 237 -20.78 2.49 8.21
N PHE A 238 -21.28 3.63 7.73
CA PHE A 238 -20.45 4.83 7.59
C PHE A 238 -20.10 5.46 8.94
N GLN A 239 -20.98 5.41 9.95
CA GLN A 239 -20.64 5.81 11.32
C GLN A 239 -19.51 4.95 11.90
N ILE A 240 -19.59 3.62 11.76
CA ILE A 240 -18.54 2.70 12.20
C ILE A 240 -17.21 3.03 11.51
N ILE A 241 -17.25 3.29 10.19
CA ILE A 241 -16.07 3.68 9.42
C ILE A 241 -15.45 4.95 9.99
N VAL A 242 -16.25 5.99 10.28
CA VAL A 242 -15.78 7.27 10.82
C VAL A 242 -15.17 7.07 12.20
N VAL A 243 -15.87 6.42 13.13
CA VAL A 243 -15.41 6.19 14.51
C VAL A 243 -14.11 5.41 14.56
N ARG A 244 -14.00 4.33 13.77
CA ARG A 244 -12.78 3.51 13.71
C ARG A 244 -11.69 4.10 12.81
N GLY A 245 -11.99 5.20 12.11
CA GLY A 245 -11.09 5.80 11.13
C GLY A 245 -10.72 4.87 9.98
N TRP A 246 -11.63 3.98 9.57
CA TRP A 246 -11.41 3.02 8.50
C TRP A 246 -11.53 3.65 7.10
N GLU A 247 -10.95 3.00 6.10
CA GLU A 247 -11.07 3.45 4.70
C GLU A 247 -12.17 2.72 3.94
N SER A 248 -12.61 1.58 4.44
CA SER A 248 -13.65 0.78 3.79
C SER A 248 -14.35 -0.02 4.87
N PHE A 249 -15.23 -0.90 4.44
CA PHE A 249 -15.95 -1.80 5.32
C PHE A 249 -16.02 -3.16 4.65
N LYS A 250 -15.79 -4.22 5.43
CA LYS A 250 -16.05 -5.60 5.03
C LYS A 250 -16.89 -6.27 6.10
N ALA A 251 -17.86 -7.08 5.68
CA ALA A 251 -18.76 -7.79 6.60
C ALA A 251 -18.00 -8.73 7.55
N ALA A 252 -16.85 -9.26 7.10
CA ALA A 252 -16.00 -10.15 7.89
C ALA A 252 -15.08 -9.45 8.91
N TRP A 253 -15.04 -8.12 8.98
CA TRP A 253 -14.23 -7.40 9.95
C TRP A 253 -14.86 -7.41 11.36
N ASN A 254 -14.05 -7.15 12.38
CA ASN A 254 -14.53 -7.04 13.76
C ASN A 254 -15.18 -5.67 14.02
N TRP A 255 -16.39 -5.48 13.50
CA TRP A 255 -17.18 -4.25 13.63
C TRP A 255 -18.28 -4.33 14.70
N GLN A 256 -18.57 -5.53 15.21
CA GLN A 256 -19.71 -5.81 16.09
C GLN A 256 -19.63 -5.03 17.41
N GLU A 257 -18.43 -4.93 17.99
CA GLU A 257 -18.18 -4.18 19.24
C GLU A 257 -18.55 -2.71 19.09
N THR A 258 -18.04 -2.04 18.06
CA THR A 258 -18.37 -0.61 17.84
C THR A 258 -19.78 -0.39 17.33
N ASN A 259 -20.38 -1.37 16.66
CA ASN A 259 -21.82 -1.29 16.39
C ASN A 259 -22.62 -1.28 17.71
N ALA A 260 -22.26 -2.13 18.68
CA ALA A 260 -22.92 -2.16 19.98
C ALA A 260 -22.70 -0.86 20.78
N GLU A 261 -21.48 -0.30 20.77
CA GLU A 261 -21.19 1.00 21.38
C GLU A 261 -22.02 2.13 20.75
N LEU A 262 -22.15 2.15 19.42
CA LEU A 262 -22.95 3.14 18.70
C LEU A 262 -24.46 2.99 18.98
N GLU A 263 -24.96 1.76 19.09
CA GLU A 263 -26.35 1.49 19.48
C GLU A 263 -26.66 1.97 20.89
N GLN A 264 -25.73 1.81 21.84
CA GLN A 264 -25.87 2.32 23.22
C GLN A 264 -25.91 3.84 23.27
N LEU A 265 -25.18 4.52 22.39
CA LEU A 265 -25.16 5.99 22.32
C LEU A 265 -26.45 6.57 21.71
N GLU A 266 -27.04 5.90 20.72
CA GLU A 266 -28.27 6.36 20.06
C GLU A 266 -29.54 6.02 20.87
N ASN A 267 -29.52 4.94 21.67
CA ASN A 267 -30.63 4.53 22.54
C ASN A 267 -30.21 4.46 24.02
N PRO A 268 -30.16 5.59 24.74
CA PRO A 268 -29.66 5.64 26.12
C PRO A 268 -30.58 5.01 27.20
N VAL A 269 -31.59 4.19 26.88
CA VAL A 269 -32.39 3.48 27.90
C VAL A 269 -32.82 2.09 27.44
N ALA A 270 -32.09 1.08 27.90
CA ALA A 270 -32.65 -0.17 28.44
C ALA A 270 -31.56 -0.91 29.24
N GLU A 271 -31.13 -0.34 30.38
CA GLU A 271 -30.63 -1.16 31.48
C GLU A 271 -31.81 -2.01 31.99
N GLN A 272 -32.03 -3.17 31.37
CA GLN A 272 -32.82 -4.23 31.96
C GLN A 272 -31.88 -5.19 32.71
N GLN A 273 -31.89 -4.99 34.03
CA GLN A 273 -31.90 -6.06 35.04
C GLN A 273 -30.74 -7.06 34.96
N GLN A 274 -29.64 -6.71 35.63
CA GLN A 274 -28.89 -7.74 36.34
C GLN A 274 -29.83 -8.38 37.36
N THR A 275 -30.31 -9.58 37.06
CA THR A 275 -30.86 -10.51 38.04
C THR A 275 -29.80 -10.76 39.11
N ILE A 276 -29.94 -10.07 40.25
CA ILE A 276 -29.30 -10.45 41.50
C ILE A 276 -29.90 -11.81 41.88
N PRO A 277 -29.11 -12.89 42.04
CA PRO A 277 -29.61 -14.09 42.68
C PRO A 277 -29.94 -13.75 44.13
N GLU A 278 -31.21 -13.85 44.47
CA GLU A 278 -31.77 -13.71 45.81
C GLU A 278 -31.07 -14.74 46.73
N GLN A 279 -30.13 -14.29 47.56
CA GLN A 279 -29.59 -15.10 48.65
C GLN A 279 -30.58 -15.05 49.82
N PRO A 280 -30.94 -16.20 50.41
CA PRO A 280 -31.87 -16.23 51.54
C PRO A 280 -31.25 -15.55 52.76
N ALA A 281 -32.01 -14.65 53.38
CA ALA A 281 -31.63 -13.97 54.61
C ALA A 281 -31.33 -14.98 55.74
N THR A 282 -30.06 -15.16 56.08
CA THR A 282 -29.67 -15.86 57.29
C THR A 282 -29.95 -14.97 58.51
N GLN A 283 -30.97 -15.35 59.27
CA GLN A 283 -31.31 -14.88 60.61
C GLN A 283 -30.06 -14.76 61.51
N PHE A 284 -29.72 -13.53 61.91
CA PHE A 284 -28.86 -13.30 63.07
C PHE A 284 -29.60 -13.71 64.35
N LYS A 285 -29.31 -14.91 64.87
CA LYS A 285 -29.66 -15.27 66.25
C LYS A 285 -28.66 -14.64 67.21
N GLY A 286 -29.08 -13.58 67.89
CA GLY A 286 -28.37 -13.07 69.05
C GLY A 286 -28.28 -14.14 70.14
N VAL A 287 -27.07 -14.45 70.60
CA VAL A 287 -26.85 -15.24 71.80
C VAL A 287 -26.38 -14.29 72.90
N ALA A 288 -27.27 -14.06 73.85
CA ALA A 288 -27.00 -13.37 75.10
C ALA A 288 -25.94 -14.14 75.92
N LYS A 289 -24.89 -13.44 76.36
CA LYS A 289 -24.13 -13.85 77.55
C LYS A 289 -24.39 -12.82 78.66
N LYS A 290 -25.34 -13.15 79.54
CA LYS A 290 -25.53 -12.47 80.82
C LYS A 290 -24.52 -13.01 81.84
N PHE A 291 -23.79 -12.07 82.46
CA PHE A 291 -23.50 -11.93 83.89
C PHE A 291 -23.17 -13.16 84.75
N LYS A 292 -22.06 -13.08 85.50
CA LYS A 292 -21.93 -12.97 86.98
C LYS A 292 -20.43 -13.17 87.29
N GLY A 293 -19.68 -12.30 87.98
CA GLY A 293 -19.98 -11.54 89.19
C GLY A 293 -19.12 -12.11 90.34
N MET A 294 -18.59 -11.22 91.19
CA MET A 294 -17.98 -11.46 92.52
C MET A 294 -16.55 -12.01 92.53
N ASP A 295 -15.68 -11.69 93.50
CA ASP A 295 -15.48 -10.60 94.45
C ASP A 295 -14.17 -10.96 95.15
N GLN A 296 -13.35 -9.96 95.51
CA GLN A 296 -12.73 -9.73 96.83
C GLN A 296 -11.53 -8.80 96.72
#